data_AF-A0A3C1BCY2-F1
#
_entry.id   AF-A0A3C1BCY2-F1
#
_cell.length_a   1.000
_cell.length_b   1.000
_cell.length_c   1.000
_cell.angle_alpha   90.00
_cell.angle_beta   90.00
_cell.angle_gamma   90.00
#
_symmetry.space_group_name_H-M   'P 1'
#
loop_
_entity.id
_entity.type
_entity.pdbx_description
1 polymer ?
#
loop_
_entity_poly.entity_id
_entity_poly.type
_entity_poly.pdbx_seq_one_letter_code
_entity_poly.pdbx_strand_id
1 'polypeptide(L)'
;MWLKVKNYSYLSLTKNSKNGINNINISNCFDSKRAIVYPSDPSLHDLQAVAWAYARLKKTQNKKVSVYEYGQVPDSVKDYIMVGNMAVLPDDKKSLIKVVPQAGEGIFYLSKSLTTSTDTITQLVLKKGKQVSRKSVATETVPSEILFISGADDDGYKKAITALGNINILNSTFGDYLLVDHAENTNFRTIDENRSKVSLRQIGGTTDFLSGIGSLKSDYTFKNSDFSFTPKDVEIRFIGNYSGLTPGDRGYFNIYLNGLLVSSEKLDASGKLNTGVTISSYQHHKFNTLEAEFRFFPNGECKNSFRNFFGEVDADKSYLESKNPFISTDLSFYQYPEAFNTGTTKIVISKDEAKYVAGALGEIVFELNNNINGNNFPNFVFSTDIPTGDLKKYNIIALLDKNDPLMKDKAFPDAPIRFDRNFKLYYGDNNRLAYSLSDTVSTGLAQIFYGRGNNATLVLTANGAHQSEAFLAASKSITEQLSTLSSNVCVTDINSNKYLFNINKSSENLEYVETKSSLTLFWESYNLYILLGILILILLSFLYVRSKVQRSQELYND
;
A
#
# COMPACT_ATOMS: atom_id res chain seq x y z
N MET A 1 13.42 -40.67 -0.90
CA MET A 1 12.08 -40.92 -1.50
C MET A 1 11.47 -39.56 -1.83
N TRP A 2 10.83 -39.41 -2.98
CA TRP A 2 10.08 -38.19 -3.32
C TRP A 2 8.69 -38.59 -3.81
N LEU A 3 7.68 -37.84 -3.39
CA LEU A 3 6.30 -37.99 -3.85
C LEU A 3 5.93 -36.71 -4.60
N LYS A 4 5.62 -36.83 -5.89
CA LYS A 4 5.27 -35.69 -6.74
C LYS A 4 3.76 -35.60 -6.87
N VAL A 5 3.17 -34.60 -6.21
CA VAL A 5 1.79 -34.19 -6.49
C VAL A 5 1.74 -33.71 -7.93
N LYS A 6 0.81 -34.26 -8.71
CA LYS A 6 0.69 -33.93 -10.12
C LYS A 6 -0.04 -32.60 -10.24
N ASN A 7 0.31 -31.79 -11.24
CA ASN A 7 -0.35 -30.51 -11.48
C ASN A 7 -1.85 -30.64 -11.83
N TYR A 8 -2.35 -31.86 -12.04
CA TYR A 8 -3.76 -32.18 -12.22
C TYR A 8 -4.41 -32.74 -10.95
N SER A 9 -3.76 -32.67 -9.79
CA SER A 9 -4.44 -32.89 -8.51
C SER A 9 -5.33 -31.67 -8.22
N TYR A 10 -6.62 -31.88 -8.04
CA TYR A 10 -7.59 -30.82 -7.77
C TYR A 10 -8.53 -31.21 -6.64
N LEU A 11 -9.03 -30.21 -5.92
CA LEU A 11 -10.17 -30.36 -5.03
C LEU A 11 -11.42 -30.02 -5.85
N SER A 12 -12.30 -31.01 -6.04
CA SER A 12 -13.52 -30.81 -6.82
C SER A 12 -14.66 -30.40 -5.91
N LEU A 13 -15.10 -29.16 -6.02
CA LEU A 13 -16.37 -28.73 -5.44
C LEU A 13 -17.44 -28.79 -6.54
N THR A 14 -18.31 -29.79 -6.48
CA THR A 14 -19.46 -29.91 -7.38
C THR A 14 -20.52 -28.86 -6.97
N LYS A 15 -20.42 -27.64 -7.52
CA LYS A 15 -21.46 -26.61 -7.36
C LYS A 15 -22.73 -27.07 -8.10
N ASN A 16 -23.78 -27.39 -7.35
CA ASN A 16 -25.10 -27.62 -7.92
C ASN A 16 -25.72 -26.26 -8.29
N SER A 17 -25.70 -25.91 -9.57
CA SER A 17 -26.09 -24.58 -10.09
C SER A 17 -27.52 -24.17 -9.75
N LYS A 18 -28.39 -25.12 -9.37
CA LYS A 18 -29.77 -24.82 -8.95
C LYS A 18 -29.89 -24.21 -7.54
N ASN A 19 -28.93 -24.45 -6.64
CA ASN A 19 -28.98 -24.00 -5.23
C ASN A 19 -27.76 -23.17 -4.79
N GLY A 20 -26.85 -22.84 -5.71
CA GLY A 20 -25.54 -22.24 -5.37
C GLY A 20 -25.61 -20.87 -4.66
N ILE A 21 -26.65 -20.08 -4.91
CA ILE A 21 -26.82 -18.74 -4.31
C ILE A 21 -27.30 -18.80 -2.85
N ASN A 22 -27.99 -19.88 -2.47
CA ASN A 22 -28.58 -20.00 -1.13
C ASN A 22 -27.51 -20.14 -0.02
N ASN A 23 -26.33 -20.68 -0.36
CA ASN A 23 -25.24 -20.88 0.59
C ASN A 23 -24.32 -19.66 0.73
N ILE A 24 -24.59 -18.59 -0.03
CA ILE A 24 -23.82 -17.36 0.00
C ILE A 24 -24.47 -16.44 1.02
N ASN A 25 -23.69 -15.77 1.85
CA ASN A 25 -24.16 -14.85 2.88
C ASN A 25 -23.11 -13.75 3.07
N ILE A 26 -23.37 -12.80 3.97
CA ILE A 26 -22.46 -11.67 4.19
C ILE A 26 -21.04 -12.16 4.57
N SER A 27 -20.92 -13.23 5.36
CA SER A 27 -19.61 -13.75 5.80
C SER A 27 -18.71 -14.26 4.68
N ASN A 28 -19.27 -14.78 3.58
CA ASN A 28 -18.51 -15.40 2.48
C ASN A 28 -18.69 -14.71 1.11
N CYS A 29 -19.57 -13.71 0.99
CA CYS A 29 -19.85 -13.09 -0.30
C CYS A 29 -18.67 -12.30 -0.87
N PHE A 30 -17.78 -11.75 -0.03
CA PHE A 30 -16.64 -10.93 -0.46
C PHE A 30 -15.67 -11.67 -1.41
N ASP A 31 -15.58 -13.00 -1.32
CA ASP A 31 -14.69 -13.80 -2.17
C ASP A 31 -15.10 -13.80 -3.65
N SER A 32 -16.39 -13.60 -3.93
CA SER A 32 -16.95 -13.53 -5.28
C SER A 32 -16.90 -12.13 -5.89
N LYS A 33 -16.88 -11.08 -5.06
CA LYS A 33 -16.98 -9.69 -5.52
C LYS A 33 -15.66 -9.23 -6.14
N ARG A 34 -15.75 -8.45 -7.21
CA ARG A 34 -14.57 -7.91 -7.93
C ARG A 34 -14.64 -6.42 -8.20
N ALA A 35 -15.78 -5.79 -7.91
CA ALA A 35 -15.98 -4.37 -8.12
C ALA A 35 -16.66 -3.70 -6.93
N ILE A 36 -16.41 -2.41 -6.78
CA ILE A 36 -17.09 -1.51 -5.85
C ILE A 36 -17.73 -0.39 -6.65
N VAL A 37 -18.96 -0.05 -6.30
CA VAL A 37 -19.80 0.92 -7.00
C VAL A 37 -20.22 2.02 -6.02
N TYR A 38 -19.99 3.28 -6.37
CA TYR A 38 -20.17 4.43 -5.48
C TYR A 38 -20.82 5.64 -6.20
N PRO A 39 -21.39 6.62 -5.46
CA PRO A 39 -22.03 7.80 -6.05
C PRO A 39 -21.08 8.64 -6.91
N SER A 40 -21.58 9.23 -8.00
CA SER A 40 -20.78 10.08 -8.89
C SER A 40 -20.29 11.38 -8.22
N ASP A 41 -21.01 11.87 -7.21
CA ASP A 41 -20.59 12.96 -6.32
C ASP A 41 -20.44 12.40 -4.89
N PRO A 42 -19.29 11.79 -4.57
CA PRO A 42 -19.13 11.05 -3.33
C PRO A 42 -18.92 11.97 -2.13
N SER A 43 -19.63 11.69 -1.04
CA SER A 43 -19.33 12.25 0.27
C SER A 43 -18.05 11.64 0.86
N LEU A 44 -17.51 12.23 1.93
CA LEU A 44 -16.39 11.62 2.67
C LEU A 44 -16.74 10.23 3.22
N HIS A 45 -17.99 10.01 3.62
CA HIS A 45 -18.47 8.69 4.08
C HIS A 45 -18.48 7.68 2.93
N ASP A 46 -18.84 8.08 1.71
CA ASP A 46 -18.78 7.20 0.54
C ASP A 46 -17.35 6.80 0.23
N LEU A 47 -16.42 7.75 0.22
CA LEU A 47 -15.00 7.48 0.02
C LEU A 47 -14.43 6.57 1.12
N GLN A 48 -14.85 6.77 2.36
CA GLN A 48 -14.48 5.91 3.47
C GLN A 48 -15.04 4.48 3.29
N ALA A 49 -16.30 4.35 2.87
CA ALA A 49 -16.93 3.06 2.58
C ALA A 49 -16.22 2.32 1.45
N VAL A 50 -15.91 3.01 0.34
CA VAL A 50 -15.14 2.45 -0.77
C VAL A 50 -13.78 1.98 -0.28
N ALA A 51 -13.06 2.82 0.49
CA ALA A 51 -11.70 2.50 0.92
C ALA A 51 -11.67 1.23 1.80
N TRP A 52 -12.61 1.08 2.73
CA TRP A 52 -12.73 -0.10 3.58
C TRP A 52 -13.21 -1.34 2.83
N ALA A 53 -14.17 -1.19 1.91
CA ALA A 53 -14.62 -2.29 1.06
C ALA A 53 -13.48 -2.80 0.16
N TYR A 54 -12.67 -1.87 -0.38
CA TYR A 54 -11.51 -2.18 -1.20
C TYR A 54 -10.46 -2.94 -0.39
N ALA A 55 -10.10 -2.41 0.78
CA ALA A 55 -9.14 -3.05 1.68
C ALA A 55 -9.58 -4.47 2.06
N ARG A 56 -10.88 -4.67 2.28
CA ARG A 56 -11.45 -5.98 2.56
C ARG A 56 -11.32 -6.94 1.37
N LEU A 57 -11.69 -6.51 0.17
CA LEU A 57 -11.59 -7.34 -1.04
C LEU A 57 -10.14 -7.73 -1.36
N LYS A 58 -9.19 -6.82 -1.18
CA LYS A 58 -7.78 -7.13 -1.45
C LYS A 58 -7.22 -8.15 -0.46
N LYS A 59 -7.75 -8.24 0.77
CA LYS A 59 -7.41 -9.30 1.75
C LYS A 59 -7.94 -10.68 1.35
N THR A 60 -9.03 -10.79 0.58
CA THR A 60 -9.63 -12.08 0.16
C THR A 60 -8.97 -12.68 -1.10
N GLN A 61 -7.68 -12.42 -1.32
CA GLN A 61 -6.88 -12.85 -2.49
C GLN A 61 -7.33 -12.27 -3.85
N ASN A 62 -8.22 -11.29 -3.87
CA ASN A 62 -8.64 -10.62 -5.10
C ASN A 62 -7.58 -9.61 -5.56
N LYS A 63 -6.78 -10.00 -6.55
CA LYS A 63 -5.66 -9.18 -7.04
C LYS A 63 -6.08 -7.96 -7.85
N LYS A 64 -7.33 -7.91 -8.34
CA LYS A 64 -7.84 -6.80 -9.14
C LYS A 64 -9.24 -6.42 -8.66
N VAL A 65 -9.31 -5.33 -7.92
CA VAL A 65 -10.56 -4.69 -7.48
C VAL A 65 -10.80 -3.48 -8.39
N SER A 66 -11.92 -3.49 -9.10
CA SER A 66 -12.35 -2.34 -9.90
C SER A 66 -13.24 -1.41 -9.08
N VAL A 67 -13.19 -0.12 -9.34
CA VAL A 67 -14.01 0.89 -8.67
C VAL A 67 -14.72 1.69 -9.75
N TYR A 68 -16.04 1.81 -9.67
CA TYR A 68 -16.89 2.44 -10.68
C TYR A 68 -17.88 3.42 -10.05
N GLU A 69 -18.10 4.55 -10.70
CA GLU A 69 -19.20 5.44 -10.36
C GLU A 69 -20.56 4.84 -10.73
N TYR A 70 -21.62 5.37 -10.13
CA TYR A 70 -22.99 5.06 -10.54
C TYR A 70 -23.19 5.30 -12.03
N GLY A 71 -23.83 4.34 -12.71
CA GLY A 71 -24.09 4.40 -14.15
C GLY A 71 -22.89 4.05 -15.05
N GLN A 72 -21.68 3.90 -14.51
CA GLN A 72 -20.49 3.51 -15.28
C GLN A 72 -20.10 2.03 -15.08
N VAL A 73 -20.94 1.26 -14.39
CA VAL A 73 -20.72 -0.17 -14.15
C VAL A 73 -20.93 -0.93 -15.46
N PRO A 74 -19.92 -1.66 -15.98
CA PRO A 74 -20.11 -2.45 -17.19
C PRO A 74 -21.14 -3.55 -16.98
N ASP A 75 -21.95 -3.86 -18.00
CA ASP A 75 -22.97 -4.91 -17.93
C ASP A 75 -22.40 -6.30 -17.58
N SER A 76 -21.12 -6.54 -17.85
CA SER A 76 -20.41 -7.77 -17.51
C SER A 76 -20.14 -7.92 -16.01
N VAL A 77 -20.21 -6.84 -15.22
CA VAL A 77 -19.97 -6.86 -13.78
C VAL A 77 -21.28 -7.16 -13.06
N LYS A 78 -21.43 -8.42 -12.62
CA LYS A 78 -22.64 -8.91 -11.93
C LYS A 78 -22.50 -9.07 -10.42
N ASP A 79 -21.26 -9.15 -9.93
CA ASP A 79 -20.92 -9.38 -8.53
C ASP A 79 -20.10 -8.22 -7.98
N TYR A 80 -20.77 -7.30 -7.29
CA TYR A 80 -20.14 -6.07 -6.79
C TYR A 80 -20.70 -5.60 -5.45
N ILE A 81 -19.93 -4.74 -4.80
CA ILE A 81 -20.34 -4.03 -3.58
C ILE A 81 -20.86 -2.66 -4.00
N MET A 82 -22.02 -2.27 -3.50
CA MET A 82 -22.58 -0.93 -3.69
C MET A 82 -22.58 -0.19 -2.36
N VAL A 83 -21.98 0.99 -2.33
CA VAL A 83 -21.89 1.84 -1.13
C VAL A 83 -22.64 3.13 -1.37
N GLY A 84 -23.34 3.62 -0.35
CA GLY A 84 -24.03 4.91 -0.39
C GLY A 84 -25.10 4.99 0.68
N ASN A 85 -25.42 6.21 1.13
CA ASN A 85 -26.57 6.43 2.00
C ASN A 85 -27.87 6.03 1.27
N MET A 86 -28.84 5.45 1.99
CA MET A 86 -30.15 5.03 1.44
C MET A 86 -30.91 6.13 0.70
N ALA A 87 -30.64 7.40 1.03
CA ALA A 87 -31.22 8.56 0.36
C ALA A 87 -30.62 8.81 -1.04
N VAL A 88 -29.38 8.37 -1.29
CA VAL A 88 -28.61 8.65 -2.52
C VAL A 88 -28.55 7.43 -3.45
N LEU A 89 -28.93 6.24 -2.97
CA LEU A 89 -29.01 5.05 -3.80
C LEU A 89 -30.01 5.23 -4.95
N PRO A 90 -29.68 4.77 -6.19
CA PRO A 90 -30.63 4.77 -7.29
C PRO A 90 -31.89 3.96 -6.97
N ASP A 91 -33.07 4.44 -7.40
CA ASP A 91 -34.36 3.83 -7.04
C ASP A 91 -34.48 2.35 -7.44
N ASP A 92 -33.94 1.98 -8.60
CA ASP A 92 -33.92 0.59 -9.07
C ASP A 92 -33.12 -0.30 -8.11
N LYS A 93 -32.01 0.21 -7.57
CA LYS A 93 -31.16 -0.51 -6.62
C LYS A 93 -31.74 -0.51 -5.22
N LYS A 94 -32.33 0.60 -4.79
CA LYS A 94 -33.02 0.75 -3.51
C LYS A 94 -34.16 -0.25 -3.38
N SER A 95 -34.90 -0.50 -4.46
CA SER A 95 -35.99 -1.49 -4.48
C SER A 95 -35.55 -2.94 -4.22
N LEU A 96 -34.25 -3.25 -4.39
CA LEU A 96 -33.70 -4.57 -4.12
C LEU A 96 -33.50 -4.83 -2.62
N ILE A 97 -33.41 -3.76 -1.82
CA ILE A 97 -33.23 -3.81 -0.37
C ILE A 97 -34.59 -4.00 0.28
N LYS A 98 -34.83 -5.19 0.83
CA LYS A 98 -36.13 -5.57 1.44
C LYS A 98 -36.24 -5.25 2.93
N VAL A 99 -35.13 -4.86 3.55
CA VAL A 99 -35.04 -4.52 4.98
C VAL A 99 -34.76 -3.04 5.08
N VAL A 100 -35.64 -2.30 5.77
CA VAL A 100 -35.49 -0.85 5.94
C VAL A 100 -34.87 -0.59 7.32
N PRO A 101 -33.66 -0.03 7.40
CA PRO A 101 -33.06 0.36 8.68
C PRO A 101 -33.82 1.50 9.33
N GLN A 102 -33.83 1.56 10.67
CA GLN A 102 -34.36 2.69 11.43
C GLN A 102 -33.35 3.85 11.48
N ALA A 103 -33.81 5.04 11.86
CA ALA A 103 -32.93 6.20 12.05
C ALA A 103 -31.77 5.85 13.00
N GLY A 104 -30.55 6.19 12.61
CA GLY A 104 -29.31 5.84 13.31
C GLY A 104 -28.81 4.41 13.09
N GLU A 105 -29.51 3.54 12.36
CA GLU A 105 -29.05 2.18 12.07
C GLU A 105 -28.30 2.09 10.73
N GLY A 106 -27.18 1.37 10.76
CA GLY A 106 -26.48 0.93 9.55
C GLY A 106 -27.05 -0.36 8.99
N ILE A 107 -26.81 -0.64 7.70
CA ILE A 107 -27.24 -1.89 7.07
C ILE A 107 -26.18 -2.46 6.14
N PHE A 108 -25.96 -3.76 6.26
CA PHE A 108 -25.45 -4.61 5.18
C PHE A 108 -26.60 -5.43 4.63
N TYR A 109 -26.75 -5.47 3.30
CA TYR A 109 -27.80 -6.27 2.67
C TYR A 109 -27.27 -6.93 1.42
N LEU A 110 -27.36 -8.25 1.34
CA LEU A 110 -26.94 -9.06 0.22
C LEU A 110 -28.15 -9.39 -0.66
N SER A 111 -28.28 -8.66 -1.76
CA SER A 111 -29.25 -8.96 -2.81
C SER A 111 -28.73 -10.08 -3.71
N LYS A 112 -29.61 -11.05 -3.99
CA LYS A 112 -29.32 -12.28 -4.73
C LYS A 112 -30.35 -12.44 -5.83
N SER A 113 -29.90 -12.63 -7.06
CA SER A 113 -30.79 -12.83 -8.20
C SER A 113 -30.19 -13.79 -9.23
N LEU A 114 -31.06 -14.38 -10.05
CA LEU A 114 -30.67 -15.15 -11.22
C LEU A 114 -30.89 -14.27 -12.45
N THR A 115 -29.83 -14.02 -13.22
CA THR A 115 -29.89 -13.22 -14.45
C THR A 115 -29.61 -14.10 -15.65
N THR A 116 -30.35 -13.94 -16.74
CA THR A 116 -30.12 -14.70 -17.97
C THR A 116 -29.11 -13.96 -18.83
N SER A 117 -27.90 -14.52 -18.94
CA SER A 117 -26.87 -14.05 -19.86
C SER A 117 -27.08 -14.70 -21.23
N THR A 118 -27.00 -13.91 -22.29
CA THR A 118 -27.11 -14.40 -23.67
C THR A 118 -25.76 -14.21 -24.34
N ASP A 119 -25.04 -15.30 -24.59
CA ASP A 119 -23.73 -15.27 -25.24
C ASP A 119 -23.79 -15.90 -26.65
N THR A 120 -22.90 -15.45 -27.52
CA THR A 120 -22.78 -15.95 -28.89
C THR A 120 -21.66 -16.97 -28.96
N ILE A 121 -21.99 -18.24 -28.75
CA ILE A 121 -21.02 -19.33 -28.84
C ILE A 121 -20.77 -19.65 -30.31
N THR A 122 -19.51 -19.65 -30.73
CA THR A 122 -19.12 -20.10 -32.07
C THR A 122 -18.84 -21.59 -32.03
N GLN A 123 -19.76 -22.40 -32.54
CA GLN A 123 -19.59 -23.84 -32.65
C GLN A 123 -19.08 -24.22 -34.04
N LEU A 124 -18.10 -25.12 -34.10
CA LEU A 124 -17.67 -25.74 -35.35
C LEU A 124 -18.64 -26.87 -35.68
N VAL A 125 -19.45 -26.68 -36.73
CA VAL A 125 -20.39 -27.70 -37.21
C VAL A 125 -19.92 -28.24 -38.55
N LEU A 126 -20.02 -29.57 -38.70
CA LEU A 126 -19.69 -30.24 -39.95
C LEU A 126 -20.83 -30.01 -40.96
N LYS A 127 -20.57 -29.26 -42.03
CA LYS A 127 -21.53 -29.07 -43.13
C LYS A 127 -20.88 -29.55 -44.42
N LYS A 128 -21.44 -30.63 -45.00
CA LYS A 128 -20.92 -31.26 -46.23
C LYS A 128 -19.42 -31.63 -46.14
N GLY A 129 -19.00 -32.23 -45.02
CA GLY A 129 -17.62 -32.71 -44.82
C GLY A 129 -16.57 -31.61 -44.55
N LYS A 130 -16.96 -30.33 -44.46
CA LYS A 130 -16.08 -29.24 -44.03
C LYS A 130 -16.55 -28.68 -42.69
N GLN A 131 -15.63 -28.42 -41.77
CA GLN A 131 -15.93 -27.70 -40.52
C GLN A 131 -16.22 -26.24 -40.86
N VAL A 132 -17.39 -25.75 -40.46
CA VAL A 132 -17.81 -24.36 -40.67
C VAL A 132 -18.21 -23.77 -39.32
N SER A 133 -17.74 -22.56 -39.02
CA SER A 133 -18.11 -21.85 -37.81
C SER A 133 -19.57 -21.38 -37.90
N ARG A 134 -20.41 -21.83 -36.97
CA ARG A 134 -21.78 -21.35 -36.79
C ARG A 134 -21.87 -20.64 -35.45
N LYS A 135 -22.25 -19.37 -35.48
CA LYS A 135 -22.62 -18.63 -34.28
C LYS A 135 -23.99 -19.12 -33.82
N SER A 136 -24.07 -19.67 -32.62
CA SER A 136 -25.32 -20.02 -31.94
C SER A 136 -25.47 -19.12 -30.71
N VAL A 137 -26.68 -18.65 -30.49
CA VAL A 137 -27.02 -17.92 -29.26
C VAL A 137 -27.26 -18.96 -28.16
N ALA A 138 -26.49 -18.89 -27.08
CA ALA A 138 -26.69 -19.70 -25.90
C ALA A 138 -27.12 -18.78 -24.75
N THR A 139 -28.21 -19.16 -24.09
CA THR A 139 -28.71 -18.44 -22.92
C THR A 139 -28.33 -19.24 -21.68
N GLU A 140 -27.53 -18.66 -20.80
CA GLU A 140 -27.12 -19.26 -19.53
C GLU A 140 -27.69 -18.44 -18.38
N THR A 141 -28.27 -19.10 -17.38
CA THR A 141 -28.70 -18.43 -16.15
C THR A 141 -27.49 -18.29 -15.23
N VAL A 142 -27.04 -17.05 -15.03
CA VAL A 142 -25.87 -16.71 -14.22
C VAL A 142 -26.34 -16.04 -12.92
N PRO A 143 -25.84 -16.49 -11.75
CA PRO A 143 -26.10 -15.82 -10.48
C PRO A 143 -25.55 -14.38 -10.49
N SER A 144 -26.25 -13.46 -9.86
CA SER A 144 -25.81 -12.08 -9.64
C SER A 144 -26.07 -11.67 -8.20
N GLU A 145 -25.05 -11.07 -7.58
CA GLU A 145 -25.06 -10.71 -6.18
C GLU A 145 -24.57 -9.28 -5.96
N ILE A 146 -25.37 -8.50 -5.24
CA ILE A 146 -25.02 -7.12 -4.87
C ILE A 146 -25.00 -7.04 -3.34
N LEU A 147 -23.83 -6.72 -2.77
CA LEU A 147 -23.73 -6.39 -1.36
C LEU A 147 -23.89 -4.88 -1.19
N PHE A 148 -24.98 -4.46 -0.56
CA PHE A 148 -25.21 -3.07 -0.18
C PHE A 148 -24.60 -2.79 1.18
N ILE A 149 -23.88 -1.67 1.28
CA ILE A 149 -23.37 -1.10 2.53
C ILE A 149 -23.96 0.30 2.64
N SER A 150 -24.88 0.50 3.58
CA SER A 150 -25.70 1.71 3.67
C SER A 150 -26.08 2.03 5.12
N GLY A 151 -26.96 3.01 5.30
CA GLY A 151 -27.61 3.35 6.56
C GLY A 151 -28.86 4.18 6.28
N ALA A 152 -29.77 4.23 7.26
CA ALA A 152 -30.98 5.05 7.17
C ALA A 152 -30.67 6.55 7.04
N ASP A 153 -29.59 6.97 7.71
CA ASP A 153 -29.04 8.32 7.72
C ASP A 153 -27.49 8.24 7.77
N ASP A 154 -26.84 9.40 7.84
CA ASP A 154 -25.38 9.48 7.84
C ASP A 154 -24.73 8.86 9.09
N ASP A 155 -25.40 8.88 10.24
CA ASP A 155 -24.89 8.26 11.47
C ASP A 155 -24.96 6.73 11.35
N GLY A 156 -26.10 6.21 10.91
CA GLY A 156 -26.27 4.79 10.60
C GLY A 156 -25.27 4.31 9.54
N TYR A 157 -25.07 5.09 8.48
CA TYR A 157 -24.12 4.74 7.43
C TYR A 157 -22.69 4.68 7.96
N LYS A 158 -22.30 5.65 8.80
CA LYS A 158 -21.00 5.64 9.50
C LYS A 158 -20.82 4.40 10.38
N LYS A 159 -21.87 3.91 11.06
CA LYS A 159 -21.82 2.66 11.83
C LYS A 159 -21.61 1.45 10.93
N ALA A 160 -22.28 1.37 9.78
CA ALA A 160 -22.04 0.30 8.80
C ALA A 160 -20.59 0.32 8.29
N ILE A 161 -20.04 1.49 7.96
CA ILE A 161 -18.63 1.65 7.55
C ILE A 161 -17.67 1.22 8.68
N THR A 162 -17.99 1.55 9.92
CA THR A 162 -17.20 1.15 11.10
C THR A 162 -17.22 -0.37 11.27
N ALA A 163 -18.39 -1.00 11.12
CA ALA A 163 -18.52 -2.45 11.16
C ALA A 163 -17.79 -3.15 9.98
N LEU A 164 -17.70 -2.52 8.81
CA LEU A 164 -16.99 -3.05 7.64
C LEU A 164 -15.49 -3.29 7.93
N GLY A 165 -14.87 -2.43 8.74
CA GLY A 165 -13.47 -2.64 9.15
C GLY A 165 -13.28 -3.67 10.26
N ASN A 166 -14.37 -4.19 10.86
CA ASN A 166 -14.29 -5.23 11.89
C ASN A 166 -14.58 -6.62 11.28
N ILE A 167 -13.50 -7.38 11.05
CA ILE A 167 -13.57 -8.70 10.42
C ILE A 167 -14.43 -9.71 11.19
N ASN A 168 -14.48 -9.61 12.52
CA ASN A 168 -15.20 -10.57 13.35
C ASN A 168 -16.72 -10.42 13.19
N ILE A 169 -17.21 -9.19 13.04
CA ILE A 169 -18.63 -8.91 12.80
C ILE A 169 -19.05 -9.54 11.47
N LEU A 170 -18.31 -9.27 10.39
CA LEU A 170 -18.65 -9.78 9.07
C LEU A 170 -18.53 -11.32 8.99
N ASN A 171 -17.45 -11.89 9.53
CA ASN A 171 -17.22 -13.34 9.50
C ASN A 171 -18.25 -14.13 10.32
N SER A 172 -18.95 -13.49 11.26
CA SER A 172 -20.02 -14.10 12.05
C SER A 172 -21.42 -13.85 11.49
N THR A 173 -21.54 -13.12 10.38
CA THR A 173 -22.83 -12.77 9.76
C THR A 173 -23.21 -13.80 8.69
N PHE A 174 -23.92 -14.86 9.12
CA PHE A 174 -24.35 -15.95 8.23
C PHE A 174 -25.65 -15.67 7.46
N GLY A 175 -26.29 -14.52 7.68
CA GLY A 175 -27.51 -14.09 7.01
C GLY A 175 -27.28 -13.22 5.78
N ASP A 176 -28.41 -12.83 5.16
CA ASP A 176 -28.44 -11.95 3.98
C ASP A 176 -28.55 -10.47 4.33
N TYR A 177 -28.77 -10.14 5.61
CA TYR A 177 -28.75 -8.78 6.10
C TYR A 177 -28.16 -8.70 7.51
N LEU A 178 -27.61 -7.53 7.84
CA LEU A 178 -27.12 -7.17 9.17
C LEU A 178 -27.51 -5.71 9.42
N LEU A 179 -28.24 -5.47 10.50
CA LEU A 179 -28.48 -4.12 11.02
C LEU A 179 -27.40 -3.79 12.07
N VAL A 180 -26.93 -2.55 12.06
CA VAL A 180 -25.83 -2.09 12.90
C VAL A 180 -26.27 -0.90 13.74
N ASP A 181 -26.67 -1.18 14.97
CA ASP A 181 -27.16 -0.17 15.92
C ASP A 181 -25.99 0.54 16.62
N HIS A 182 -24.92 -0.22 16.85
CA HIS A 182 -23.70 0.23 17.50
C HIS A 182 -22.46 -0.33 16.80
N ALA A 183 -21.51 0.54 16.51
CA ALA A 183 -20.19 0.16 16.05
C ALA A 183 -19.18 1.19 16.57
N GLU A 184 -18.12 0.69 17.20
CA GLU A 184 -17.04 1.53 17.71
C GLU A 184 -15.69 0.95 17.30
N ASN A 185 -14.75 1.84 16.99
CA ASN A 185 -13.34 1.50 16.83
C ASN A 185 -12.58 1.98 18.06
N THR A 186 -12.57 1.17 19.11
CA THR A 186 -11.87 1.48 20.37
C THR A 186 -10.36 1.20 20.31
N ASN A 187 -9.83 0.81 19.15
CA ASN A 187 -8.43 0.42 18.99
C ASN A 187 -7.49 1.61 18.70
N PHE A 188 -7.60 2.71 19.44
CA PHE A 188 -6.55 3.73 19.48
C PHE A 188 -5.40 3.18 20.32
N ARG A 189 -4.30 2.76 19.68
CA ARG A 189 -3.17 2.20 20.42
C ARG A 189 -2.10 3.26 20.66
N THR A 190 -1.76 3.43 21.93
CA THR A 190 -0.41 3.81 22.38
C THR A 190 0.60 2.77 21.88
N ILE A 191 1.89 3.09 21.89
CA ILE A 191 2.96 2.14 21.55
C ILE A 191 2.93 1.01 22.59
N ASP A 192 2.17 -0.03 22.32
CA ASP A 192 2.08 -1.24 23.15
C ASP A 192 3.35 -2.08 22.89
N GLU A 193 4.07 -2.42 23.96
CA GLU A 193 5.24 -3.31 23.92
C GLU A 193 4.89 -4.66 23.28
N ASN A 194 3.63 -5.11 23.37
CA ASN A 194 3.18 -6.33 22.69
C ASN A 194 3.18 -6.24 21.16
N ARG A 195 3.36 -5.05 20.57
CA ARG A 195 3.41 -4.87 19.11
C ARG A 195 4.82 -4.76 18.54
N SER A 196 5.86 -4.75 19.38
CA SER A 196 7.23 -4.96 18.91
C SER A 196 7.56 -6.45 18.81
N LYS A 197 6.79 -7.31 19.49
CA LYS A 197 6.96 -8.77 19.51
C LYS A 197 5.82 -9.48 18.79
N VAL A 198 6.17 -10.39 17.88
CA VAL A 198 5.20 -11.16 17.09
C VAL A 198 5.59 -12.64 17.14
N SER A 199 4.66 -13.53 17.51
CA SER A 199 4.92 -14.97 17.51
C SER A 199 4.97 -15.54 16.09
N LEU A 200 5.62 -16.69 15.91
CA LEU A 200 5.61 -17.37 14.60
C LEU A 200 4.19 -17.78 14.20
N ARG A 201 3.32 -18.10 15.16
CA ARG A 201 1.89 -18.33 14.93
C ARG A 201 1.19 -17.12 14.29
N GLN A 202 1.47 -15.92 14.80
CA GLN A 202 0.83 -14.69 14.34
C GLN A 202 1.19 -14.33 12.90
N ILE A 203 2.41 -14.66 12.45
CA ILE A 203 2.83 -14.51 11.04
C ILE A 203 2.38 -15.69 10.15
N GLY A 204 1.48 -16.55 10.65
CA GLY A 204 0.90 -17.67 9.89
C GLY A 204 1.68 -18.99 10.00
N GLY A 205 2.68 -19.07 10.87
CA GLY A 205 3.43 -20.29 11.13
C GLY A 205 2.60 -21.38 11.82
N THR A 206 2.95 -22.62 11.51
CA THR A 206 2.38 -23.81 12.16
C THR A 206 3.42 -24.52 13.02
N THR A 207 2.94 -25.17 14.07
CA THR A 207 3.77 -26.07 14.88
C THR A 207 3.76 -27.41 14.18
N ASP A 208 4.78 -27.66 13.35
CA ASP A 208 4.87 -28.87 12.56
C ASP A 208 5.85 -29.85 13.18
N PHE A 209 5.42 -31.11 13.30
CA PHE A 209 6.28 -32.21 13.73
C PHE A 209 7.05 -32.75 12.52
N LEU A 210 8.32 -32.39 12.42
CA LEU A 210 9.19 -32.83 11.34
C LEU A 210 9.89 -34.12 11.75
N SER A 211 9.93 -35.12 10.86
CA SER A 211 10.65 -36.37 11.13
C SER A 211 11.41 -36.87 9.91
N GLY A 212 12.58 -37.48 10.16
CA GLY A 212 13.40 -38.06 9.11
C GLY A 212 14.90 -37.77 9.28
N ILE A 213 15.65 -38.02 8.21
CA ILE A 213 17.10 -37.82 8.12
C ILE A 213 17.38 -36.73 7.09
N GLY A 214 18.44 -35.96 7.29
CA GLY A 214 18.86 -34.90 6.39
C GLY A 214 18.26 -33.57 6.80
N SER A 215 17.75 -32.81 5.83
CA SER A 215 17.24 -31.46 5.99
C SER A 215 15.73 -31.48 6.22
N LEU A 216 15.31 -31.02 7.38
CA LEU A 216 13.92 -30.89 7.80
C LEU A 216 13.64 -29.40 8.01
N LYS A 217 12.84 -28.80 7.13
CA LYS A 217 12.67 -27.34 7.05
C LYS A 217 11.26 -26.91 7.39
N SER A 218 11.15 -25.77 8.05
CA SER A 218 9.92 -25.00 8.21
C SER A 218 10.16 -23.57 7.74
N ASP A 219 9.28 -23.09 6.86
CA ASP A 219 9.34 -21.74 6.29
C ASP A 219 8.32 -20.83 6.96
N TYR A 220 8.74 -19.61 7.26
CA TYR A 220 7.92 -18.55 7.81
C TYR A 220 8.15 -17.28 6.99
N THR A 221 7.12 -16.45 6.83
CA THR A 221 7.24 -15.18 6.11
C THR A 221 6.77 -14.05 7.02
N PHE A 222 7.56 -12.99 7.11
CA PHE A 222 7.18 -11.79 7.86
C PHE A 222 7.55 -10.53 7.07
N LYS A 223 6.86 -9.44 7.35
CA LYS A 223 7.14 -8.12 6.77
C LYS A 223 7.45 -7.12 7.87
N ASN A 224 8.18 -6.07 7.53
CA ASN A 224 8.49 -5.01 8.49
C ASN A 224 7.21 -4.37 9.06
N SER A 225 6.14 -4.31 8.26
CA SER A 225 4.86 -3.75 8.71
C SER A 225 4.12 -4.59 9.73
N ASP A 226 4.53 -5.83 9.97
CA ASP A 226 3.99 -6.63 11.07
C ASP A 226 4.37 -6.05 12.44
N PHE A 227 5.46 -5.27 12.49
CA PHE A 227 5.87 -4.50 13.65
C PHE A 227 5.24 -3.09 13.66
N SER A 228 5.21 -2.44 14.82
CA SER A 228 4.67 -1.07 14.95
C SER A 228 5.49 0.00 14.24
N PHE A 229 6.75 -0.27 13.92
CA PHE A 229 7.68 0.65 13.29
C PHE A 229 8.69 -0.14 12.46
N THR A 230 9.38 0.52 11.54
CA THR A 230 10.46 -0.11 10.76
C THR A 230 11.59 -0.56 11.71
N PRO A 231 11.86 -1.87 11.86
CA PRO A 231 12.87 -2.34 12.79
C PRO A 231 14.27 -1.97 12.29
N LYS A 232 15.14 -1.50 13.18
CA LYS A 232 16.58 -1.40 12.94
C LYS A 232 17.26 -2.74 13.17
N ASP A 233 16.82 -3.46 14.21
CA ASP A 233 17.29 -4.79 14.56
C ASP A 233 16.09 -5.66 14.93
N VAL A 234 16.11 -6.92 14.49
CA VAL A 234 15.10 -7.92 14.82
C VAL A 234 15.78 -9.08 15.54
N GLU A 235 15.33 -9.37 16.76
CA GLU A 235 15.66 -10.62 17.43
C GLU A 235 14.73 -11.73 16.94
N ILE A 236 15.31 -12.82 16.47
CA ILE A 236 14.62 -14.03 16.09
C ILE A 236 14.87 -15.06 17.18
N ARG A 237 13.81 -15.60 17.78
CA ARG A 237 13.88 -16.62 18.82
C ARG A 237 13.12 -17.86 18.41
N PHE A 238 13.81 -19.00 18.40
CA PHE A 238 13.22 -20.32 18.19
C PHE A 238 13.24 -21.12 19.48
N ILE A 239 12.07 -21.56 19.88
CA ILE A 239 11.84 -22.44 21.02
C ILE A 239 11.19 -23.70 20.47
N GLY A 240 11.70 -24.86 20.87
CA GLY A 240 11.21 -26.12 20.32
C GLY A 240 11.78 -27.34 21.05
N ASN A 241 11.43 -28.51 20.55
CA ASN A 241 11.93 -29.78 21.04
C ASN A 241 12.43 -30.63 19.88
N TYR A 242 13.37 -31.52 20.16
CA TYR A 242 13.85 -32.49 19.19
C TYR A 242 14.24 -33.79 19.88
N SER A 243 14.40 -34.87 19.12
CA SER A 243 14.92 -36.12 19.64
C SER A 243 16.39 -35.94 20.05
N GLY A 244 16.69 -36.08 21.34
CA GLY A 244 18.07 -35.99 21.85
C GLY A 244 19.01 -36.93 21.11
N LEU A 245 20.19 -36.42 20.76
CA LEU A 245 21.18 -37.12 19.94
C LEU A 245 21.96 -38.17 20.73
N THR A 246 22.30 -39.28 20.08
CA THR A 246 23.16 -40.32 20.66
C THR A 246 24.64 -40.06 20.33
N PRO A 247 25.58 -40.65 21.09
CA PRO A 247 27.01 -40.50 20.80
C PRO A 247 27.36 -40.92 19.36
N GLY A 248 27.90 -39.98 18.59
CA GLY A 248 28.30 -40.16 17.19
C GLY A 248 27.29 -39.62 16.17
N ASP A 249 26.06 -39.31 16.57
CA ASP A 249 25.12 -38.58 15.73
C ASP A 249 25.60 -37.14 15.49
N ARG A 250 25.27 -36.57 14.34
CA ARG A 250 25.51 -35.16 14.03
C ARG A 250 24.20 -34.46 13.73
N GLY A 251 23.85 -33.47 14.52
CA GLY A 251 22.67 -32.65 14.31
C GLY A 251 22.98 -31.17 14.45
N TYR A 252 22.33 -30.36 13.63
CA TYR A 252 22.40 -28.90 13.66
C TYR A 252 21.01 -28.31 13.54
N PHE A 253 20.78 -27.17 14.18
CA PHE A 253 19.67 -26.29 13.90
C PHE A 253 20.19 -25.04 13.20
N ASN A 254 19.74 -24.82 11.97
CA ASN A 254 20.16 -23.70 11.14
C ASN A 254 19.00 -22.72 10.99
N ILE A 255 19.33 -21.43 11.02
CA ILE A 255 18.39 -20.36 10.73
C ILE A 255 18.87 -19.68 9.46
N TYR A 256 17.99 -19.62 8.46
CA TYR A 256 18.23 -18.87 7.23
C TYR A 256 17.28 -17.69 7.13
N LEU A 257 17.81 -16.53 6.73
CA LEU A 257 17.03 -15.35 6.39
C LEU A 257 17.23 -15.04 4.91
N ASN A 258 16.16 -14.97 4.13
CA ASN A 258 16.19 -14.68 2.70
C ASN A 258 17.16 -15.60 1.92
N GLY A 259 17.26 -16.87 2.34
CA GLY A 259 18.16 -17.87 1.77
C GLY A 259 19.62 -17.82 2.28
N LEU A 260 19.97 -16.87 3.14
CA LEU A 260 21.30 -16.74 3.75
C LEU A 260 21.34 -17.36 5.14
N LEU A 261 22.33 -18.20 5.43
CA LEU A 261 22.53 -18.77 6.76
C LEU A 261 22.95 -17.67 7.74
N VAL A 262 22.14 -17.40 8.75
CA VAL A 262 22.41 -16.37 9.77
C VAL A 262 22.81 -16.95 11.12
N SER A 263 22.43 -18.20 11.42
CA SER A 263 22.84 -18.89 12.64
C SER A 263 22.89 -20.40 12.43
N SER A 264 23.78 -21.07 13.14
CA SER A 264 23.88 -22.53 13.18
C SER A 264 24.27 -22.96 14.60
N GLU A 265 23.42 -23.78 15.21
CA GLU A 265 23.63 -24.32 16.55
C GLU A 265 23.73 -25.84 16.48
N LYS A 266 24.73 -26.42 17.16
CA LYS A 266 24.86 -27.87 17.23
C LYS A 266 23.84 -28.42 18.23
N LEU A 267 23.07 -29.43 17.79
CA LEU A 267 22.12 -30.13 18.64
C LEU A 267 22.84 -31.10 19.60
N ASP A 268 22.23 -31.37 20.75
CA ASP A 268 22.81 -32.17 21.83
C ASP A 268 21.85 -33.27 22.34
N ALA A 269 22.17 -33.87 23.48
CA ALA A 269 21.37 -34.93 24.07
C ALA A 269 20.13 -34.41 24.84
N SER A 270 19.99 -33.10 25.06
CA SER A 270 18.92 -32.51 25.88
C SER A 270 17.55 -32.58 25.22
N GLY A 271 17.51 -32.59 23.89
CA GLY A 271 16.27 -32.56 23.11
C GLY A 271 15.48 -31.25 23.23
N LYS A 272 16.08 -30.18 23.76
CA LYS A 272 15.44 -28.86 23.90
C LYS A 272 16.14 -27.84 23.02
N LEU A 273 15.36 -27.07 22.26
CA LEU A 273 15.84 -25.97 21.44
C LEU A 273 15.44 -24.64 22.08
N ASN A 274 16.41 -23.76 22.29
CA ASN A 274 16.17 -22.38 22.73
C ASN A 274 17.25 -21.46 22.15
N THR A 275 17.19 -21.26 20.84
CA THR A 275 18.18 -20.50 20.10
C THR A 275 17.65 -19.13 19.72
N GLY A 276 18.55 -18.17 19.53
CA GLY A 276 18.17 -16.89 18.96
C GLY A 276 19.31 -16.18 18.28
N VAL A 277 18.97 -15.32 17.33
CA VAL A 277 19.89 -14.49 16.57
C VAL A 277 19.30 -13.10 16.44
N THR A 278 20.14 -12.06 16.52
CA THR A 278 19.72 -10.71 16.20
C THR A 278 20.25 -10.34 14.83
N ILE A 279 19.36 -9.91 13.94
CA ILE A 279 19.68 -9.46 12.59
C ILE A 279 19.55 -7.93 12.52
N SER A 280 20.41 -7.29 11.75
CA SER A 280 20.41 -5.83 11.57
C SER A 280 19.73 -5.39 10.27
N SER A 281 19.47 -4.09 10.16
CA SER A 281 18.68 -3.46 9.08
C SER A 281 19.13 -3.74 7.65
N TYR A 282 20.39 -4.06 7.43
CA TYR A 282 20.94 -4.38 6.10
C TYR A 282 20.77 -5.86 5.72
N GLN A 283 20.35 -6.72 6.65
CA GLN A 283 20.16 -8.16 6.41
C GLN A 283 18.70 -8.53 6.14
N HIS A 284 17.75 -7.69 6.59
CA HIS A 284 16.34 -7.87 6.31
C HIS A 284 15.83 -6.87 5.28
N HIS A 285 14.82 -7.28 4.53
CA HIS A 285 14.10 -6.48 3.55
C HIS A 285 12.75 -6.06 4.11
N LYS A 286 11.92 -5.43 3.28
CA LYS A 286 10.52 -5.14 3.63
C LYS A 286 9.68 -6.42 3.78
N PHE A 287 9.98 -7.44 2.97
CA PHE A 287 9.40 -8.77 3.03
C PHE A 287 10.52 -9.80 3.19
N ASN A 288 10.38 -10.67 4.19
CA ASN A 288 11.42 -11.61 4.57
C ASN A 288 10.89 -13.03 4.59
N THR A 289 11.74 -13.96 4.18
CA THR A 289 11.53 -15.40 4.39
C THR A 289 12.51 -15.87 5.44
N LEU A 290 11.99 -16.52 6.47
CA LEU A 290 12.73 -17.12 7.57
C LEU A 290 12.57 -18.63 7.49
N GLU A 291 13.67 -19.35 7.34
CA GLU A 291 13.67 -20.82 7.29
C GLU A 291 14.37 -21.35 8.54
N ALA A 292 13.69 -22.24 9.25
CA ALA A 292 14.26 -23.03 10.33
C ALA A 292 14.55 -24.44 9.80
N GLU A 293 15.79 -24.91 9.92
CA GLU A 293 16.21 -26.22 9.44
C GLU A 293 16.80 -27.05 10.58
N PHE A 294 16.17 -28.18 10.88
CA PHE A 294 16.84 -29.28 11.59
C PHE A 294 17.59 -30.13 10.58
N ARG A 295 18.91 -30.22 10.75
CA ARG A 295 19.78 -31.03 9.90
C ARG A 295 20.36 -32.19 10.70
N PHE A 296 19.91 -33.41 10.45
CA PHE A 296 20.30 -34.60 11.21
C PHE A 296 20.98 -35.66 10.34
N PHE A 297 22.08 -36.21 10.85
CA PHE A 297 22.84 -37.31 10.27
C PHE A 297 23.08 -38.38 11.35
N PRO A 298 22.42 -39.55 11.24
CA PRO A 298 22.63 -40.63 12.19
C PRO A 298 24.00 -41.27 12.02
N ASN A 299 24.51 -41.87 13.10
CA ASN A 299 25.69 -42.71 13.06
C ASN A 299 25.31 -44.17 12.67
N GLY A 300 25.90 -44.71 11.60
CA GLY A 300 25.78 -46.13 11.22
C GLY A 300 25.21 -46.40 9.81
N GLU A 301 25.40 -47.63 9.31
CA GLU A 301 24.78 -48.11 8.06
C GLU A 301 23.25 -48.22 8.23
N CYS A 302 22.49 -47.90 7.18
CA CYS A 302 21.01 -47.94 7.09
C CYS A 302 20.38 -49.35 7.25
N LYS A 303 21.00 -50.26 8.03
CA LYS A 303 20.64 -51.68 8.15
C LYS A 303 19.88 -52.02 9.43
N ASN A 304 19.94 -51.20 10.49
CA ASN A 304 19.17 -51.38 11.71
C ASN A 304 18.38 -50.11 12.02
N SER A 305 17.17 -50.28 12.58
CA SER A 305 16.23 -49.19 12.85
C SER A 305 16.91 -48.01 13.54
N PHE A 306 17.15 -46.93 12.79
CA PHE A 306 17.51 -45.67 13.39
C PHE A 306 16.29 -45.16 14.18
N ARG A 307 16.51 -44.59 15.37
CA ARG A 307 15.44 -43.79 15.98
C ARG A 307 15.12 -42.69 14.99
N ASN A 308 13.86 -42.60 14.58
CA ASN A 308 13.41 -41.50 13.74
C ASN A 308 13.70 -40.20 14.48
N PHE A 309 14.64 -39.41 13.96
CA PHE A 309 14.84 -38.07 14.48
C PHE A 309 13.55 -37.29 14.25
N PHE A 310 13.17 -36.53 15.26
CA PHE A 310 12.09 -35.57 15.13
C PHE A 310 12.53 -34.21 15.66
N GLY A 311 11.96 -33.17 15.09
CA GLY A 311 12.12 -31.79 15.51
C GLY A 311 10.80 -31.05 15.37
N GLU A 312 10.50 -30.21 16.34
CA GLU A 312 9.29 -29.40 16.39
C GLU A 312 9.67 -28.00 16.88
N VAL A 313 9.30 -26.99 16.09
CA VAL A 313 9.36 -25.60 16.52
C VAL A 313 8.02 -25.23 17.11
N ASP A 314 8.01 -24.79 18.37
CA ASP A 314 6.80 -24.27 19.02
C ASP A 314 6.51 -22.87 18.46
N ALA A 315 5.57 -22.77 17.53
CA ALA A 315 5.25 -21.52 16.86
C ALA A 315 4.58 -20.49 17.79
N ASP A 316 4.01 -20.92 18.91
CA ASP A 316 3.33 -20.05 19.87
C ASP A 316 4.34 -19.42 20.84
N LYS A 317 5.42 -20.14 21.18
CA LYS A 317 6.51 -19.63 22.02
C LYS A 317 7.67 -18.99 21.24
N SER A 318 7.88 -19.39 19.99
CA SER A 318 8.88 -18.78 19.11
C SER A 318 8.39 -17.43 18.61
N TYR A 319 9.29 -16.46 18.47
CA TYR A 319 8.91 -15.09 18.17
C TYR A 319 9.97 -14.29 17.41
N LEU A 320 9.51 -13.19 16.82
CA LEU A 320 10.29 -12.09 16.28
C LEU A 320 10.07 -10.87 17.16
N GLU A 321 11.14 -10.18 17.56
CA GLU A 321 11.06 -9.00 18.42
C GLU A 321 11.88 -7.86 17.84
N SER A 322 11.23 -6.72 17.61
CA SER A 322 11.88 -5.49 17.17
C SER A 322 12.48 -4.76 18.37
N LYS A 323 13.80 -4.55 18.36
CA LYS A 323 14.51 -3.93 19.50
C LYS A 323 14.60 -2.41 19.43
N ASN A 324 14.80 -1.86 18.25
CA ASN A 324 15.05 -0.43 18.05
C ASN A 324 14.34 0.07 16.80
N PRO A 325 13.66 1.24 16.83
CA PRO A 325 13.13 1.84 15.62
C PRO A 325 14.25 2.35 14.72
N PHE A 326 14.09 2.10 13.42
CA PHE A 326 14.91 2.75 12.40
C PHE A 326 14.46 4.20 12.25
N ILE A 327 15.29 5.12 12.74
CA ILE A 327 15.08 6.56 12.61
C ILE A 327 16.03 7.08 11.53
N SER A 328 15.47 7.55 10.43
CA SER A 328 16.18 8.31 9.39
C SER A 328 15.94 9.80 9.56
N THR A 329 16.87 10.62 9.06
CA THR A 329 16.70 12.09 8.99
C THR A 329 15.53 12.46 8.10
N ASP A 330 15.38 11.76 6.97
CA ASP A 330 14.33 11.97 5.98
C ASP A 330 13.43 10.74 5.91
N LEU A 331 12.12 10.96 5.87
CA LEU A 331 11.15 9.88 5.73
C LEU A 331 11.13 9.40 4.26
N SER A 332 11.03 8.10 4.06
CA SER A 332 11.03 7.47 2.73
C SER A 332 9.90 6.46 2.59
N PHE A 333 9.57 6.06 1.37
CA PHE A 333 8.54 5.06 1.10
C PHE A 333 8.91 3.66 1.63
N TYR A 334 10.18 3.43 1.99
CA TYR A 334 10.60 2.22 2.69
C TYR A 334 9.94 2.09 4.07
N GLN A 335 9.67 3.21 4.73
CA GLN A 335 9.02 3.29 6.05
C GLN A 335 7.49 3.41 5.96
N TYR A 336 6.93 3.35 4.75
CA TYR A 336 5.49 3.33 4.53
C TYR A 336 5.00 1.87 4.42
N PRO A 337 3.95 1.44 5.15
CA PRO A 337 3.02 2.26 5.94
C PRO A 337 3.41 2.42 7.43
N GLU A 338 4.52 1.86 7.88
CA GLU A 338 4.88 1.73 9.30
C GLU A 338 4.95 3.06 10.03
N ALA A 339 5.42 4.12 9.38
CA ALA A 339 5.47 5.48 9.93
C ALA A 339 4.08 6.03 10.31
N PHE A 340 3.00 5.45 9.79
CA PHE A 340 1.62 5.84 10.07
C PHE A 340 0.95 4.98 11.15
N ASN A 341 1.63 3.95 11.66
CA ASN A 341 1.10 3.08 12.72
C ASN A 341 1.11 3.74 14.10
N THR A 342 1.94 4.76 14.30
CA THR A 342 2.05 5.51 15.57
C THR A 342 1.28 6.82 15.48
N GLY A 343 0.30 7.03 16.37
CA GLY A 343 -0.56 8.21 16.37
C GLY A 343 -1.79 8.08 15.46
N THR A 344 -2.63 9.12 15.45
CA THR A 344 -3.85 9.13 14.64
C THR A 344 -3.56 9.67 13.24
N THR A 345 -4.03 8.97 12.22
CA THR A 345 -3.91 9.37 10.81
C THR A 345 -5.18 10.11 10.35
N LYS A 346 -5.01 11.20 9.61
CA LYS A 346 -6.07 11.88 8.88
C LYS A 346 -5.82 11.80 7.38
N ILE A 347 -6.86 11.43 6.64
CA ILE A 347 -6.88 11.50 5.19
C ILE A 347 -7.52 12.83 4.78
N VAL A 348 -6.78 13.64 4.03
CA VAL A 348 -7.17 14.97 3.59
C VAL A 348 -7.40 14.96 2.09
N ILE A 349 -8.54 15.43 1.63
CA ILE A 349 -8.94 15.31 0.21
C ILE A 349 -9.36 16.69 -0.31
N SER A 350 -8.87 17.10 -1.48
CA SER A 350 -9.43 18.27 -2.17
C SER A 350 -10.84 17.95 -2.68
N LYS A 351 -11.81 18.85 -2.48
CA LYS A 351 -13.20 18.63 -2.92
C LYS A 351 -13.31 18.29 -4.41
N ASP A 352 -12.54 18.98 -5.25
CA ASP A 352 -12.55 18.77 -6.70
C ASP A 352 -11.99 17.40 -7.12
N GLU A 353 -11.17 16.79 -6.26
CA GLU A 353 -10.53 15.49 -6.50
C GLU A 353 -11.33 14.31 -5.91
N ALA A 354 -12.38 14.57 -5.12
CA ALA A 354 -13.13 13.55 -4.38
C ALA A 354 -13.64 12.41 -5.27
N LYS A 355 -14.13 12.72 -6.47
CA LYS A 355 -14.62 11.73 -7.46
C LYS A 355 -13.53 10.81 -8.03
N TYR A 356 -12.27 11.24 -8.02
CA TYR A 356 -11.17 10.51 -8.68
C TYR A 356 -10.33 9.66 -7.72
N VAL A 357 -10.39 9.95 -6.42
CA VAL A 357 -9.46 9.35 -5.43
C VAL A 357 -9.92 7.99 -4.88
N ALA A 358 -11.13 7.54 -5.17
CA ALA A 358 -11.76 6.38 -4.53
C ALA A 358 -10.90 5.10 -4.58
N GLY A 359 -10.34 4.77 -5.75
CA GLY A 359 -9.45 3.61 -5.90
C GLY A 359 -8.13 3.75 -5.13
N ALA A 360 -7.53 4.95 -5.15
CA ALA A 360 -6.26 5.20 -4.46
C ALA A 360 -6.41 5.17 -2.93
N LEU A 361 -7.54 5.66 -2.42
CA LEU A 361 -7.88 5.56 -0.99
C LEU A 361 -8.03 4.10 -0.56
N GLY A 362 -8.62 3.26 -1.40
CA GLY A 362 -8.68 1.81 -1.17
C GLY A 362 -7.31 1.16 -1.04
N GLU A 363 -6.37 1.50 -1.92
CA GLU A 363 -4.99 1.02 -1.86
C GLU A 363 -4.25 1.50 -0.59
N ILE A 364 -4.42 2.78 -0.24
CA ILE A 364 -3.82 3.38 0.96
C ILE A 364 -4.36 2.72 2.24
N VAL A 365 -5.69 2.64 2.38
CA VAL A 365 -6.34 2.05 3.58
C VAL A 365 -6.02 0.57 3.68
N PHE A 366 -5.91 -0.14 2.54
CA PHE A 366 -5.43 -1.50 2.51
C PHE A 366 -4.05 -1.62 3.14
N GLU A 367 -3.04 -0.87 2.67
CA GLU A 367 -1.69 -1.04 3.21
C GLU A 367 -1.57 -0.60 4.67
N LEU A 368 -2.22 0.50 5.06
CA LEU A 368 -2.26 0.93 6.46
C LEU A 368 -2.78 -0.17 7.40
N ASN A 369 -3.68 -1.03 6.91
CA ASN A 369 -4.29 -2.12 7.65
C ASN A 369 -3.81 -3.51 7.20
N ASN A 370 -2.79 -3.56 6.35
CA ASN A 370 -2.16 -4.79 5.89
C ASN A 370 -1.01 -5.14 6.85
N ASN A 371 -1.34 -5.29 8.13
CA ASN A 371 -0.45 -5.83 9.15
C ASN A 371 -1.25 -6.64 10.16
N ILE A 372 -0.58 -7.52 10.91
CA ILE A 372 -1.20 -8.47 11.85
C ILE A 372 -2.06 -7.75 12.92
N ASN A 373 -1.67 -6.52 13.29
CA ASN A 373 -2.33 -5.71 14.30
C ASN A 373 -3.12 -4.51 13.72
N GLY A 374 -3.45 -4.56 12.44
CA GLY A 374 -3.83 -3.41 11.63
C GLY A 374 -5.26 -2.98 11.87
N ASN A 375 -5.44 -2.00 12.76
CA ASN A 375 -6.70 -1.31 13.03
C ASN A 375 -6.52 0.21 12.92
N ASN A 376 -5.86 0.67 11.86
CA ASN A 376 -5.75 2.09 11.54
C ASN A 376 -7.06 2.53 10.88
N PHE A 377 -7.87 3.30 11.63
CA PHE A 377 -9.10 3.92 11.15
C PHE A 377 -8.89 5.41 10.92
N PRO A 378 -8.31 5.81 9.77
CA PRO A 378 -8.06 7.21 9.49
C PRO A 378 -9.37 7.98 9.39
N ASN A 379 -9.38 9.20 9.91
CA ASN A 379 -10.49 10.12 9.75
C ASN A 379 -10.35 10.89 8.44
N PHE A 380 -11.42 10.97 7.67
CA PHE A 380 -11.45 11.65 6.37
C PHE A 380 -11.94 13.08 6.58
N VAL A 381 -11.29 14.04 5.91
CA VAL A 381 -11.65 15.46 5.96
C VAL A 381 -11.35 16.11 4.63
N PHE A 382 -12.14 17.11 4.23
CA PHE A 382 -11.79 17.92 3.08
C PHE A 382 -10.68 18.92 3.41
N SER A 383 -9.85 19.27 2.42
CA SER A 383 -8.76 20.24 2.57
C SER A 383 -9.23 21.61 3.06
N THR A 384 -10.46 22.02 2.72
CA THR A 384 -11.04 23.30 3.18
C THR A 384 -11.43 23.30 4.66
N ASP A 385 -11.65 22.11 5.23
CA ASP A 385 -12.29 21.94 6.54
C ASP A 385 -11.29 21.46 7.61
N ILE A 386 -10.02 21.25 7.24
CA ILE A 386 -8.98 20.83 8.18
C ILE A 386 -8.46 22.01 9.02
N PRO A 387 -8.48 21.91 10.36
CA PRO A 387 -7.87 22.93 11.22
C PRO A 387 -6.34 22.96 11.04
N THR A 388 -5.73 24.14 10.98
CA THR A 388 -4.27 24.29 10.80
C THR A 388 -3.44 23.57 11.87
N GLY A 389 -3.95 23.46 13.10
CA GLY A 389 -3.28 22.74 14.19
C GLY A 389 -3.22 21.23 13.97
N ASP A 390 -4.17 20.67 13.23
CA ASP A 390 -4.27 19.23 12.98
C ASP A 390 -3.14 18.73 12.10
N LEU A 391 -2.65 19.55 11.17
CA LEU A 391 -1.49 19.24 10.32
C LEU A 391 -0.20 19.00 11.09
N LYS A 392 -0.09 19.53 12.32
CA LYS A 392 1.05 19.30 13.23
C LYS A 392 0.79 18.17 14.22
N LYS A 393 -0.47 17.89 14.53
CA LYS A 393 -0.88 16.95 15.59
C LYS A 393 -1.02 15.51 15.08
N TYR A 394 -1.47 15.33 13.85
CA TYR A 394 -1.83 14.02 13.30
C TYR A 394 -0.92 13.63 12.14
N ASN A 395 -0.78 12.34 11.87
CA ASN A 395 -0.18 11.90 10.60
C ASN A 395 -1.13 12.26 9.47
N ILE A 396 -0.60 12.72 8.35
CA ILE A 396 -1.39 13.27 7.24
C ILE A 396 -1.17 12.43 5.99
N ILE A 397 -2.26 11.99 5.37
CA ILE A 397 -2.26 11.46 4.01
C ILE A 397 -3.15 12.37 3.17
N ALA A 398 -2.55 13.19 2.32
CA ALA A 398 -3.26 14.19 1.54
C ALA A 398 -3.34 13.76 0.06
N LEU A 399 -4.54 13.78 -0.51
CA LEU A 399 -4.79 13.60 -1.94
C LEU A 399 -5.34 14.93 -2.45
N LEU A 400 -4.48 15.72 -3.07
CA LEU A 400 -4.73 17.14 -3.31
C LEU A 400 -4.68 17.49 -4.79
N ASP A 401 -5.53 18.45 -5.18
CA ASP A 401 -5.39 19.15 -6.45
C ASP A 401 -4.06 19.93 -6.48
N LYS A 402 -3.47 20.08 -7.66
CA LYS A 402 -2.21 20.82 -7.87
C LYS A 402 -2.29 22.24 -7.32
N ASN A 403 -3.44 22.89 -7.39
CA ASN A 403 -3.67 24.27 -7.00
C ASN A 403 -4.30 24.42 -5.60
N ASP A 404 -4.47 23.32 -4.86
CA ASP A 404 -5.09 23.33 -3.54
C ASP A 404 -4.32 24.30 -2.59
N PRO A 405 -5.02 25.10 -1.76
CA PRO A 405 -4.37 26.01 -0.82
C PRO A 405 -3.36 25.34 0.13
N LEU A 406 -3.54 24.07 0.47
CA LEU A 406 -2.60 23.31 1.30
C LEU A 406 -1.30 22.98 0.56
N MET A 407 -1.32 22.88 -0.77
CA MET A 407 -0.11 22.65 -1.57
C MET A 407 0.82 23.88 -1.58
N LYS A 408 0.26 25.07 -1.30
CA LYS A 408 1.02 26.32 -1.25
C LYS A 408 1.90 26.37 0.00
N ASP A 409 3.04 27.06 -0.12
CA ASP A 409 4.23 27.15 0.76
C ASP A 409 4.05 27.21 2.30
N LYS A 410 2.83 27.38 2.82
CA LYS A 410 2.56 27.53 4.26
C LYS A 410 2.18 26.23 4.97
N ALA A 411 1.53 25.28 4.30
CA ALA A 411 1.03 24.06 4.96
C ALA A 411 2.08 22.94 4.97
N PHE A 412 2.78 22.72 3.85
CA PHE A 412 3.82 21.69 3.69
C PHE A 412 5.19 22.28 3.26
N PRO A 413 5.85 23.11 4.09
CA PRO A 413 7.16 23.69 3.74
C PRO A 413 8.30 22.65 3.70
N ASP A 414 8.04 21.47 4.25
CA ASP A 414 8.99 20.36 4.33
C ASP A 414 8.81 19.33 3.21
N ALA A 415 7.86 19.57 2.30
CA ALA A 415 7.67 18.76 1.10
C ALA A 415 8.94 18.76 0.22
N PRO A 416 9.46 17.59 -0.19
CA PRO A 416 10.59 17.48 -1.11
C PRO A 416 10.39 18.23 -2.42
N ILE A 417 9.19 18.18 -3.00
CA ILE A 417 8.83 18.91 -4.22
C ILE A 417 7.57 19.75 -3.99
N ARG A 418 7.59 20.98 -4.51
CA ARG A 418 6.43 21.85 -4.67
C ARG A 418 5.66 21.48 -5.93
N PHE A 419 4.69 20.56 -5.80
CA PHE A 419 3.91 20.10 -6.97
C PHE A 419 3.00 21.18 -7.56
N ASP A 420 2.72 22.27 -6.84
CA ASP A 420 2.01 23.44 -7.35
C ASP A 420 2.80 24.20 -8.44
N ARG A 421 4.11 23.95 -8.55
CA ARG A 421 4.98 24.54 -9.56
C ARG A 421 5.35 23.51 -10.63
N ASN A 422 5.65 23.98 -11.82
CA ASN A 422 6.25 23.12 -12.84
C ASN A 422 7.71 22.84 -12.48
N PHE A 423 8.12 21.58 -12.58
CA PHE A 423 9.46 21.15 -12.20
C PHE A 423 10.04 20.13 -13.18
N LYS A 424 11.37 20.07 -13.18
CA LYS A 424 12.17 19.07 -13.87
C LYS A 424 13.05 18.36 -12.85
N LEU A 425 13.18 17.05 -13.04
CA LEU A 425 14.06 16.19 -12.26
C LEU A 425 15.19 15.69 -13.14
N TYR A 426 16.39 15.70 -12.58
CA TYR A 426 17.61 15.25 -13.25
C TYR A 426 18.20 14.04 -12.54
N TYR A 427 18.88 13.18 -13.30
CA TYR A 427 19.74 12.15 -12.71
C TYR A 427 21.00 12.80 -12.13
N GLY A 428 21.30 12.53 -10.85
CA GLY A 428 22.39 13.19 -10.14
C GLY A 428 23.79 12.98 -10.72
N ASP A 429 24.00 11.88 -11.45
CA ASP A 429 25.35 11.50 -11.91
C ASP A 429 25.75 12.13 -13.25
N ASN A 430 24.77 12.59 -14.05
CA ASN A 430 25.03 13.04 -15.43
C ASN A 430 24.18 14.23 -15.89
N ASN A 431 23.41 14.83 -14.99
CA ASN A 431 22.53 15.98 -15.26
C ASN A 431 21.59 15.75 -16.48
N ARG A 432 21.27 14.50 -16.80
CA ARG A 432 20.28 14.18 -17.84
C ARG A 432 18.89 14.34 -17.25
N LEU A 433 18.00 14.93 -18.04
CA LEU A 433 16.60 15.08 -17.70
C LEU A 433 15.99 13.69 -17.47
N ALA A 434 15.61 13.40 -16.23
CA ALA A 434 14.95 12.18 -15.83
C ALA A 434 13.43 12.29 -15.99
N TYR A 435 12.87 13.46 -15.64
CA TYR A 435 11.45 13.73 -15.75
C TYR A 435 11.19 15.23 -15.91
N SER A 436 10.17 15.58 -16.69
CA SER A 436 9.63 16.93 -16.77
C SER A 436 8.13 16.83 -16.69
N LEU A 437 7.51 17.61 -15.79
CA LEU A 437 6.06 17.68 -15.72
C LEU A 437 5.52 18.28 -17.04
N SER A 438 4.59 17.57 -17.70
CA SER A 438 3.86 18.04 -18.87
C SER A 438 2.36 17.87 -18.64
N ASP A 439 1.57 18.90 -18.94
CA ASP A 439 0.12 18.90 -18.72
C ASP A 439 -0.63 17.91 -19.65
N THR A 440 0.06 17.35 -20.66
CA THR A 440 -0.55 16.43 -21.64
C THR A 440 -0.55 14.97 -21.20
N VAL A 441 0.28 14.59 -20.23
CA VAL A 441 0.44 13.19 -19.81
C VAL A 441 -0.28 12.99 -18.47
N SER A 442 -1.10 11.95 -18.39
CA SER A 442 -1.70 11.56 -17.12
C SER A 442 -0.67 10.89 -16.23
N THR A 443 -0.31 11.59 -15.14
CA THR A 443 0.73 11.16 -14.21
C THR A 443 0.28 11.32 -12.77
N GLY A 444 0.56 10.32 -11.96
CA GLY A 444 0.40 10.39 -10.51
C GLY A 444 1.72 10.71 -9.84
N LEU A 445 1.71 11.67 -8.92
CA LEU A 445 2.87 12.10 -8.15
C LEU A 445 2.62 11.78 -6.67
N ALA A 446 3.60 11.21 -5.99
CA ALA A 446 3.55 10.97 -4.56
C ALA A 446 4.86 11.42 -3.89
N GLN A 447 4.77 11.96 -2.69
CA GLN A 447 5.92 12.28 -1.86
C GLN A 447 5.65 12.01 -0.39
N ILE A 448 6.68 11.61 0.35
CA ILE A 448 6.60 11.31 1.78
C ILE A 448 7.71 12.06 2.54
N PHE A 449 7.38 12.64 3.68
CA PHE A 449 8.30 13.46 4.49
C PHE A 449 7.80 13.61 5.93
N TYR A 450 8.65 14.10 6.82
CA TYR A 450 8.24 14.52 8.16
C TYR A 450 7.66 15.94 8.11
N GLY A 451 6.43 16.11 8.59
CA GLY A 451 5.80 17.41 8.74
C GLY A 451 6.36 18.22 9.92
N ARG A 452 5.84 19.44 10.12
CA ARG A 452 6.29 20.36 11.18
C ARG A 452 6.19 19.83 12.61
N GLY A 453 5.34 18.84 12.86
CA GLY A 453 5.20 18.17 14.15
C GLY A 453 6.08 16.93 14.30
N ASN A 454 7.00 16.69 13.37
CA ASN A 454 7.69 15.40 13.19
C ASN A 454 6.71 14.24 12.96
N ASN A 455 5.55 14.55 12.39
CA ASN A 455 4.48 13.61 12.04
C ASN A 455 4.67 13.10 10.61
N ALA A 456 4.31 11.84 10.35
CA ALA A 456 4.41 11.27 9.01
C ALA A 456 3.42 11.97 8.07
N THR A 457 3.91 12.46 6.94
CA THR A 457 3.10 13.14 5.92
C THR A 457 3.34 12.51 4.55
N LEU A 458 2.27 12.07 3.91
CA LEU A 458 2.23 11.53 2.56
C LEU A 458 1.32 12.42 1.72
N VAL A 459 1.80 12.92 0.58
CA VAL A 459 1.03 13.77 -0.32
C VAL A 459 1.01 13.14 -1.70
N LEU A 460 -0.19 12.95 -2.25
CA LEU A 460 -0.43 12.49 -3.62
C LEU A 460 -1.16 13.59 -4.40
N THR A 461 -0.83 13.71 -5.68
CA THR A 461 -1.55 14.54 -6.64
C THR A 461 -1.54 13.87 -8.02
N ALA A 462 -2.48 14.22 -8.88
CA ALA A 462 -2.59 13.68 -10.23
C ALA A 462 -2.78 14.80 -11.24
N ASN A 463 -2.17 14.64 -12.41
CA ASN A 463 -2.31 15.56 -13.55
C ASN A 463 -2.85 14.81 -14.78
N GLY A 464 -3.31 15.56 -15.78
CA GLY A 464 -3.80 15.05 -17.07
C GLY A 464 -5.28 14.63 -17.05
N ALA A 465 -5.76 14.02 -18.14
CA ALA A 465 -7.19 13.70 -18.32
C ALA A 465 -7.70 12.50 -17.50
N HIS A 466 -6.83 11.51 -17.24
CA HIS A 466 -7.12 10.28 -16.51
C HIS A 466 -6.67 10.35 -15.04
N GLN A 467 -7.28 11.25 -14.26
CA GLN A 467 -6.87 11.51 -12.87
C GLN A 467 -7.09 10.31 -11.95
N SER A 468 -8.20 9.57 -12.11
CA SER A 468 -8.51 8.38 -11.29
C SER A 468 -7.44 7.30 -11.43
N GLU A 469 -7.03 7.01 -12.67
CA GLU A 469 -5.99 6.05 -12.99
C GLU A 469 -4.62 6.52 -12.51
N ALA A 470 -4.32 7.81 -12.62
CA ALA A 470 -3.08 8.40 -12.14
C ALA A 470 -2.94 8.31 -10.60
N PHE A 471 -3.99 8.65 -9.83
CA PHE A 471 -3.98 8.47 -8.37
C PHE A 471 -3.82 6.99 -7.99
N LEU A 472 -4.52 6.09 -8.69
CA LEU A 472 -4.42 4.65 -8.43
C LEU A 472 -3.02 4.12 -8.76
N ALA A 473 -2.39 4.57 -9.85
CA ALA A 473 -1.03 4.18 -10.22
C ALA A 473 0.01 4.68 -9.20
N ALA A 474 -0.12 5.92 -8.73
CA ALA A 474 0.75 6.49 -7.70
C ALA A 474 0.63 5.72 -6.38
N SER A 475 -0.60 5.49 -5.90
CA SER A 475 -0.84 4.70 -4.70
C SER A 475 -0.27 3.29 -4.83
N LYS A 476 -0.57 2.53 -5.89
CA LYS A 476 0.04 1.21 -6.11
C LYS A 476 1.57 1.22 -6.14
N SER A 477 2.17 2.24 -6.76
CA SER A 477 3.63 2.29 -6.88
C SER A 477 4.35 2.54 -5.56
N ILE A 478 3.73 3.28 -4.62
CA ILE A 478 4.26 3.45 -3.26
C ILE A 478 4.05 2.19 -2.40
N THR A 479 3.01 1.40 -2.67
CA THR A 479 2.73 0.15 -1.93
C THR A 479 3.61 -1.01 -2.40
N GLU A 480 3.83 -1.14 -3.72
CA GLU A 480 4.61 -2.21 -4.36
C GLU A 480 6.14 -2.07 -4.18
N GLN A 481 6.62 -1.19 -3.30
CA GLN A 481 8.05 -1.01 -3.09
C GLN A 481 8.68 -2.20 -2.35
N LEU A 482 9.25 -3.10 -3.15
CA LEU A 482 10.05 -4.25 -2.72
C LEU A 482 11.55 -3.92 -2.54
N SER A 483 12.00 -2.75 -2.98
CA SER A 483 13.43 -2.39 -3.06
C SER A 483 13.93 -1.59 -1.86
N THR A 484 15.17 -1.84 -1.46
CA THR A 484 15.98 -1.14 -0.42
C THR A 484 16.28 0.33 -0.71
N LEU A 485 15.73 0.92 -1.78
CA LEU A 485 15.97 2.31 -2.16
C LEU A 485 15.07 3.23 -1.34
N SER A 486 15.68 3.99 -0.42
CA SER A 486 15.06 5.06 0.36
C SER A 486 14.67 6.25 -0.52
N SER A 487 13.68 6.05 -1.39
CA SER A 487 13.09 7.11 -2.21
C SER A 487 11.98 7.82 -1.43
N ASN A 488 11.88 9.13 -1.59
CA ASN A 488 10.86 9.96 -0.93
C ASN A 488 9.92 10.66 -1.93
N VAL A 489 10.20 10.54 -3.24
CA VAL A 489 9.36 11.02 -4.33
C VAL A 489 9.16 9.93 -5.37
N CYS A 490 7.91 9.75 -5.79
CA CYS A 490 7.50 8.78 -6.79
C CYS A 490 6.68 9.48 -7.88
N VAL A 491 7.04 9.23 -9.13
CA VAL A 491 6.31 9.68 -10.32
C VAL A 491 5.87 8.45 -11.08
N THR A 492 4.61 8.42 -11.48
CA THR A 492 4.00 7.27 -12.15
C THR A 492 3.19 7.72 -13.34
N ASP A 493 3.18 6.90 -14.40
CA ASP A 493 2.21 7.05 -15.48
C ASP A 493 1.02 6.10 -15.28
N ILE A 494 -0.04 6.28 -16.08
CA ILE A 494 -1.22 5.40 -16.07
C ILE A 494 -0.90 3.93 -16.46
N ASN A 495 0.25 3.69 -17.10
CA ASN A 495 0.71 2.35 -17.50
C ASN A 495 1.53 1.67 -16.38
N SER A 496 1.60 2.27 -15.19
CA SER A 496 2.36 1.79 -14.04
C SER A 496 3.88 1.78 -14.25
N ASN A 497 4.41 2.57 -15.19
CA ASN A 497 5.83 2.89 -15.20
C ASN A 497 6.11 3.84 -14.03
N LYS A 498 7.07 3.47 -13.17
CA LYS A 498 7.41 4.22 -11.97
C LYS A 498 8.84 4.75 -12.02
N TYR A 499 8.99 6.00 -11.60
CA TYR A 499 10.26 6.70 -11.44
C TYR A 499 10.38 7.12 -9.97
N LEU A 500 11.47 6.74 -9.34
CA LEU A 500 11.71 6.94 -7.92
C LEU A 500 12.90 7.86 -7.74
N PHE A 501 12.74 8.86 -6.87
CA PHE A 501 13.76 9.86 -6.58
C PHE A 501 13.94 9.99 -5.07
N ASN A 502 15.18 10.25 -4.67
CA ASN A 502 15.51 10.70 -3.32
C ASN A 502 15.94 12.17 -3.42
N ILE A 503 15.06 13.06 -2.98
CA ILE A 503 15.21 14.51 -3.12
C ILE A 503 15.33 15.12 -1.75
N ASN A 504 16.48 15.73 -1.48
CA ASN A 504 16.70 16.55 -0.30
C ASN A 504 16.60 18.03 -0.69
N LYS A 505 16.25 18.91 0.25
CA LYS A 505 16.10 20.36 -0.03
C LYS A 505 17.34 21.02 -0.64
N SER A 506 18.51 20.39 -0.51
CA SER A 506 19.81 20.83 -1.06
C SER A 506 20.24 20.11 -2.33
N SER A 507 19.45 19.18 -2.89
CA SER A 507 19.88 18.43 -4.08
C SER A 507 19.76 19.27 -5.34
N GLU A 508 20.83 19.31 -6.15
CA GLU A 508 20.86 19.96 -7.48
C GLU A 508 19.97 19.24 -8.53
N ASN A 509 19.34 18.13 -8.15
CA ASN A 509 18.55 17.25 -9.02
C ASN A 509 17.13 17.79 -9.31
N LEU A 510 16.77 18.96 -8.77
CA LEU A 510 15.45 19.57 -8.89
C LEU A 510 15.57 21.00 -9.44
N GLU A 511 14.93 21.26 -10.58
CA GLU A 511 14.81 22.58 -11.16
C GLU A 511 13.34 22.96 -11.27
N TYR A 512 12.97 24.11 -10.68
CA TYR A 512 11.65 24.67 -10.92
C TYR A 512 11.65 25.45 -12.22
N VAL A 513 10.76 25.07 -13.12
CA VAL A 513 10.49 25.80 -14.36
C VAL A 513 9.59 26.98 -14.01
N GLU A 514 10.14 27.93 -13.26
CA GLU A 514 9.50 29.23 -13.13
C GLU A 514 9.55 29.88 -14.51
N THR A 515 8.43 30.48 -14.93
CA THR A 515 8.47 31.56 -15.92
C THR A 515 9.19 32.73 -15.28
N LYS A 516 10.51 32.61 -15.09
CA LYS A 516 11.37 33.72 -14.67
C LYS A 516 11.08 34.85 -15.67
N SER A 517 10.80 36.06 -15.15
CA SER A 517 10.58 37.20 -16.04
C SER A 517 11.79 37.33 -16.97
N SER A 518 11.59 37.71 -18.23
CA SER A 518 12.69 37.81 -19.21
C SER A 518 13.84 38.69 -18.69
N LEU A 519 13.53 39.65 -17.81
CA LEU A 519 14.47 40.53 -17.14
C LEU A 519 15.34 39.80 -16.09
N THR A 520 14.76 38.85 -15.36
CA THR A 520 15.47 38.02 -14.38
C THR A 520 16.41 37.03 -15.06
N LEU A 521 15.94 36.39 -16.15
CA LEU A 521 16.77 35.51 -16.99
C LEU A 521 17.93 36.27 -17.65
N PHE A 522 17.66 37.48 -18.15
CA PHE A 522 18.68 38.36 -18.70
C PHE A 522 19.72 38.75 -17.63
N TRP A 523 19.28 39.14 -16.43
CA TRP A 523 20.20 39.52 -15.36
C TRP A 523 21.07 38.36 -14.90
N GLU A 524 20.53 37.17 -14.70
CA GLU A 524 21.34 36.00 -14.31
C GLU A 524 22.33 35.58 -15.40
N SER A 525 21.91 35.61 -16.68
CA SER A 525 22.77 35.20 -17.80
C SER A 525 23.89 36.20 -18.10
N TYR A 526 23.63 37.50 -17.90
CA TYR A 526 24.55 38.58 -18.29
C TYR A 526 25.16 39.35 -17.11
N ASN A 527 24.84 38.98 -15.86
CA ASN A 527 25.35 39.60 -14.63
C ASN A 527 26.87 39.82 -14.69
N LEU A 528 27.62 38.77 -15.02
CA LEU A 528 29.09 38.82 -15.00
C LEU A 528 29.62 39.75 -16.10
N TYR A 529 29.00 39.72 -17.28
CA TYR A 529 29.35 40.59 -18.40
C TYR A 529 29.01 42.07 -18.11
N ILE A 530 27.88 42.34 -17.45
CA ILE A 530 27.46 43.68 -17.05
C ILE A 530 28.39 44.22 -15.96
N LEU A 531 28.72 43.41 -14.95
CA LEU A 531 29.69 43.77 -13.90
C LEU A 531 31.08 44.05 -14.49
N LEU A 532 31.56 43.21 -15.41
CA LEU A 532 32.81 43.44 -16.12
C LEU A 532 32.78 44.75 -16.92
N GLY A 533 31.68 45.03 -17.62
CA GLY A 533 31.50 46.27 -18.37
C GLY A 533 31.52 47.52 -17.48
N ILE A 534 30.85 47.47 -16.32
CA ILE A 534 30.86 48.54 -15.32
C ILE A 534 32.28 48.72 -14.75
N LEU A 535 33.00 47.64 -14.46
CA LEU A 535 34.37 47.71 -13.96
C LEU A 535 35.30 48.40 -14.97
N ILE A 536 35.19 48.06 -16.25
CA ILE A 536 35.96 48.68 -17.33
C ILE A 536 35.60 50.17 -17.45
N LEU A 537 34.32 50.53 -17.35
CA LEU A 537 33.88 51.93 -17.39
C LEU A 537 34.42 52.74 -16.21
N ILE A 538 34.41 52.18 -14.99
CA ILE A 538 35.00 52.83 -13.82
C ILE A 538 36.50 53.05 -14.02
N LEU A 539 37.20 52.05 -14.57
CA LEU A 539 38.64 52.14 -14.84
C LEU A 539 38.96 53.19 -15.91
N LEU A 540 38.18 53.24 -16.99
CA LEU A 540 38.31 54.28 -18.02
C LEU A 540 37.99 55.67 -17.47
N SER A 541 36.95 55.79 -16.65
CA SER A 541 36.59 57.06 -16.01
C SER A 541 37.67 57.53 -15.04
N PHE A 542 38.29 56.61 -14.29
CA PHE A 542 39.44 56.89 -13.42
C PHE A 542 40.66 57.35 -14.24
N LEU A 543 40.99 56.67 -15.33
CA LEU A 543 42.08 57.07 -16.21
C LEU A 543 41.82 58.44 -16.86
N TYR A 544 40.58 58.72 -17.26
CA TYR A 544 40.19 60.03 -17.80
C TYR A 544 40.35 61.16 -16.79
N VAL A 545 39.89 60.96 -15.55
CA VAL A 545 40.08 61.95 -14.47
C VAL A 545 41.57 62.13 -14.16
N ARG A 546 42.34 61.04 -14.07
CA ARG A 546 43.79 61.09 -13.84
C ARG A 546 44.52 61.84 -14.97
N SER A 547 44.15 61.58 -16.22
CA SER A 547 44.66 62.30 -17.40
C SER A 547 44.39 63.80 -17.32
N LYS A 548 43.17 64.20 -16.95
CA LYS A 548 42.80 65.62 -16.75
C LYS A 548 43.57 66.26 -15.60
N VAL A 549 43.77 65.54 -14.49
CA VAL A 549 44.54 66.03 -13.33
C VAL A 549 46.02 66.20 -13.68
N GLN A 550 46.64 65.24 -14.37
CA GLN A 550 48.03 65.37 -14.84
C GLN A 550 48.20 66.55 -15.80
N ARG A 551 47.28 66.72 -16.75
CA ARG A 551 47.29 67.85 -17.68
C ARG A 551 47.08 69.20 -16.99
N SER A 552 46.32 69.24 -15.88
CA SER A 552 46.17 70.45 -15.06
C SER A 552 47.38 70.74 -14.18
N GLN A 553 48.16 69.73 -13.81
CA GLN A 553 49.42 69.88 -13.08
C GLN A 553 50.56 70.32 -14.00
N GLU A 554 50.57 69.89 -15.26
CA GLU A 554 51.49 70.40 -16.29
C GLU A 554 51.24 71.89 -16.58
N LEU A 555 49.99 72.33 -16.67
CA LEU A 555 49.61 73.74 -16.86
C LEU A 555 49.88 74.66 -15.66
N TYR A 556 50.23 74.12 -14.50
CA TYR A 556 50.58 74.90 -13.30
C TYR A 556 52.09 74.97 -13.04
N ASN A 557 52.88 74.15 -13.77
CA ASN A 557 54.34 74.06 -13.63
C ASN A 557 55.10 74.64 -14.85
N ASP A 558 54.38 75.15 -15.85
CA ASP A 558 54.85 76.12 -16.87
C ASP A 558 54.34 77.51 -16.50
#